data_AF-A0A7D8URZ3-F1
#
_entry.id   AF-A0A7D8URZ3-F1
#
_cell.length_a   1.000
_cell.length_b   1.000
_cell.length_c   1.000
_cell.angle_alpha   90.00
_cell.angle_beta   90.00
_cell.angle_gamma   90.00
#
_symmetry.space_group_name_H-M   'P 1'
#
loop_
_entity.id
_entity.type
_entity.pdbx_description
1 polymer ?
#
loop_
_entity_poly.entity_id
_entity_poly.type
_entity_poly.pdbx_seq_one_letter_code
_entity_poly.pdbx_strand_id
1 'polypeptide(L)'
;MSGLKRRRLDTNSWDDRVAPPQSQHPVQIVDLLENYAVFDNLCSHLDVAGINTLRKVTKRWSRHLSAHLTERWNINKKLRRFVTDPKAFRSELGYWDALISGSFALQFFDGVVWEESDLDIFVEYCGNARALGEYLVEKENYKSVKIESHEIYSMHDLVETYIRSCCGGIQEQPTKIQIVLTKGIPIQAILRGFYTTAVVNVITWNKAYSVFPDCTFLERKTYMLQPLDDWFGAQLVKYSSRGWMTLETQWEEDKKPTHSLQGTQRRVGDSHTWTIALNTDGVETSLTPDYVIEYACFSIENTELRQIPITNAQRGPWYNICAVDFESCVLNYRYTYAQSTENSFWIQMGARLDNLTKIEILKMPVDKQPAFFFPAHGMGLKFGEYHKNNYEFETTSSWVFYDDQIPKWHETWRGINNLDE
;
A
#
# COMPACT_ATOMS: atom_id res chain seq x y z
N MET A 1 -13.10 -24.50 105.52
CA MET A 1 -12.28 -23.34 105.07
C MET A 1 -11.19 -23.86 104.15
N SER A 2 -11.01 -23.18 103.01
CA SER A 2 -9.91 -23.28 102.00
C SER A 2 -9.54 -24.69 101.49
N GLY A 3 -9.69 -25.05 100.22
CA GLY A 3 -9.65 -24.26 98.99
C GLY A 3 -8.66 -24.93 98.03
N LEU A 4 -9.15 -25.86 97.20
CA LEU A 4 -8.40 -26.53 96.14
C LEU A 4 -7.83 -25.50 95.15
N LYS A 5 -6.52 -25.55 94.85
CA LYS A 5 -5.95 -24.98 93.62
C LYS A 5 -5.13 -26.04 92.89
N ARG A 6 -5.71 -26.50 91.77
CA ARG A 6 -5.03 -27.30 90.72
C ARG A 6 -3.91 -26.47 90.10
N ARG A 7 -2.67 -26.96 90.11
CA ARG A 7 -1.61 -26.46 89.22
C ARG A 7 -1.74 -27.17 87.87
N ARG A 8 -2.07 -26.40 86.82
CA ARG A 8 -1.95 -26.84 85.42
C ARG A 8 -0.47 -26.82 85.04
N LEU A 9 -0.06 -27.88 84.34
CA LEU A 9 1.22 -27.99 83.65
C LEU A 9 1.19 -27.03 82.46
N ASP A 10 2.21 -26.17 82.36
CA ASP A 10 2.44 -25.32 81.19
C ASP A 10 2.93 -26.20 80.03
N THR A 11 2.05 -26.46 79.07
CA THR A 11 2.40 -26.94 77.74
C THR A 11 2.23 -25.78 76.78
N ASN A 12 3.31 -25.06 76.48
CA ASN A 12 3.37 -24.15 75.32
C ASN A 12 4.85 -23.90 74.97
N SER A 13 5.40 -24.79 74.18
CA SER A 13 6.63 -24.60 73.43
C SER A 13 6.42 -25.46 72.20
N TRP A 14 6.11 -24.85 71.05
CA TRP A 14 6.20 -25.33 69.65
C TRP A 14 5.17 -24.56 68.81
N ASP A 15 5.35 -23.26 68.60
CA ASP A 15 4.66 -22.56 67.51
C ASP A 15 5.50 -21.37 67.01
N ASP A 16 6.76 -21.62 66.68
CA ASP A 16 7.50 -20.80 65.72
C ASP A 16 7.18 -21.29 64.31
N ARG A 17 5.93 -21.10 63.89
CA ARG A 17 5.61 -21.12 62.45
C ARG A 17 5.98 -19.76 61.91
N VAL A 18 7.13 -19.69 61.25
CA VAL A 18 7.46 -18.62 60.30
C VAL A 18 6.25 -18.45 59.39
N ALA A 19 5.54 -17.34 59.52
CA ALA A 19 4.46 -17.00 58.61
C ALA A 19 5.03 -16.99 57.19
N PRO A 20 4.39 -17.65 56.21
CA PRO A 20 4.85 -17.57 54.84
C PRO A 20 4.85 -16.10 54.40
N PRO A 21 5.82 -15.64 53.59
CA PRO A 21 5.87 -14.26 53.15
C PRO A 21 4.53 -13.93 52.47
N GLN A 22 3.82 -12.92 52.98
CA GLN A 22 2.66 -12.35 52.30
C GLN A 22 3.15 -11.60 51.07
N SER A 23 3.42 -12.32 49.98
CA SER A 23 3.46 -11.76 48.64
C SER A 23 2.19 -12.18 47.92
N GLN A 24 1.11 -11.41 48.06
CA GLN A 24 -0.13 -11.72 47.36
C GLN A 24 -0.75 -10.45 46.78
N HIS A 25 -0.06 -9.86 45.80
CA HIS A 25 -0.84 -9.34 44.69
C HIS A 25 -1.24 -10.55 43.83
N PRO A 26 -2.56 -10.81 43.62
CA PRO A 26 -2.98 -11.85 42.70
C PRO A 26 -2.41 -11.54 41.32
N VAL A 27 -1.71 -12.50 40.71
CA VAL A 27 -1.14 -12.36 39.36
C VAL A 27 -2.26 -11.93 38.41
N GLN A 28 -2.15 -10.72 37.87
CA GLN A 28 -3.13 -10.24 36.90
C GLN A 28 -2.75 -10.74 35.52
N ILE A 29 -3.73 -10.77 34.61
CA ILE A 29 -3.46 -11.06 33.19
C ILE A 29 -2.40 -10.11 32.62
N VAL A 30 -2.31 -8.91 33.19
CA VAL A 30 -1.31 -7.91 32.78
C VAL A 30 0.11 -8.34 33.08
N ASP A 31 0.32 -9.04 34.19
CA ASP A 31 1.63 -9.53 34.60
C ASP A 31 2.03 -10.78 33.79
N LEU A 32 1.06 -11.62 33.42
CA LEU A 32 1.30 -12.75 32.51
C LEU A 32 1.77 -12.29 31.11
N LEU A 33 1.15 -11.21 30.61
CA LEU A 33 1.46 -10.62 29.30
C LEU A 33 2.75 -9.80 29.27
N GLU A 34 3.48 -9.68 30.38
CA GLU A 34 4.88 -9.24 30.36
C GLU A 34 5.83 -10.33 29.89
N ASN A 35 5.40 -11.59 29.88
CA ASN A 35 6.15 -12.63 29.21
C ASN A 35 5.98 -12.48 27.70
N TYR A 36 7.06 -12.11 27.00
CA TYR A 36 7.02 -11.89 25.55
C TYR A 36 6.49 -13.10 24.78
N ALA A 37 6.85 -14.34 25.15
CA ALA A 37 6.40 -15.52 24.42
C ALA A 37 4.88 -15.72 24.53
N VAL A 38 4.29 -15.44 25.70
CA VAL A 38 2.83 -15.50 25.89
C VAL A 38 2.15 -14.36 25.13
N PHE A 39 2.71 -13.15 25.22
CA PHE A 39 2.21 -11.98 24.49
C PHE A 39 2.24 -12.18 22.97
N ASP A 40 3.36 -12.65 22.44
CA ASP A 40 3.57 -12.91 21.02
C ASP A 40 2.61 -13.98 20.50
N ASN A 41 2.45 -15.07 21.25
CA ASN A 41 1.48 -16.12 20.92
C ASN A 41 0.05 -15.58 20.91
N LEU A 42 -0.36 -14.78 21.91
CA LEU A 42 -1.68 -14.14 21.90
C LEU A 42 -1.86 -13.26 20.65
N CYS A 43 -0.90 -12.37 20.38
CA CYS A 43 -0.97 -11.47 19.24
C CYS A 43 -0.96 -12.19 17.89
N SER A 44 -0.36 -13.38 17.79
CA SER A 44 -0.41 -14.22 16.58
C SER A 44 -1.82 -14.69 16.21
N HIS A 45 -2.75 -14.69 17.17
CA HIS A 45 -4.16 -15.02 16.97
C HIS A 45 -5.07 -13.79 16.82
N LEU A 46 -4.52 -12.57 16.88
CA LEU A 46 -5.27 -11.34 16.69
C LEU A 46 -5.14 -10.84 15.26
N ASP A 47 -6.23 -10.31 14.71
CA ASP A 47 -6.20 -9.51 13.50
C ASP A 47 -5.72 -8.08 13.77
N VAL A 48 -5.67 -7.26 12.72
CA VAL A 48 -5.22 -5.86 12.81
C VAL A 48 -6.12 -5.06 13.76
N ALA A 49 -7.44 -5.26 13.72
CA ALA A 49 -8.40 -4.61 14.62
C ALA A 49 -8.16 -5.00 16.09
N GLY A 50 -7.95 -6.29 16.37
CA GLY A 50 -7.65 -6.82 17.70
C GLY A 50 -6.33 -6.29 18.25
N ILE A 51 -5.28 -6.24 17.43
CA ILE A 51 -4.00 -5.61 17.77
C ILE A 51 -4.17 -4.14 18.10
N ASN A 52 -4.91 -3.40 17.26
CA ASN A 52 -5.14 -1.97 17.47
C ASN A 52 -5.93 -1.71 18.77
N THR A 53 -6.88 -2.60 19.10
CA THR A 53 -7.62 -2.57 20.36
C THR A 53 -6.70 -2.85 21.54
N LEU A 54 -5.88 -3.89 21.47
CA LEU A 54 -4.92 -4.26 22.52
C LEU A 54 -3.94 -3.11 22.81
N ARG A 55 -3.44 -2.44 21.76
CA ARG A 55 -2.55 -1.28 21.87
C ARG A 55 -3.15 -0.13 22.69
N LYS A 56 -4.48 0.02 22.68
CA LYS A 56 -5.20 1.09 23.39
C LYS A 56 -5.43 0.77 24.87
N VAL A 57 -5.25 -0.49 25.30
CA VAL A 57 -5.48 -0.92 26.68
C VAL A 57 -4.40 -0.37 27.63
N THR A 58 -3.12 -0.53 27.27
CA THR A 58 -2.00 -0.10 28.12
C THR A 58 -0.73 0.14 27.33
N LYS A 59 0.11 1.07 27.81
CA LYS A 59 1.46 1.32 27.25
C LYS A 59 2.52 0.33 27.76
N ARG A 60 2.20 -0.48 28.78
CA ARG A 60 3.14 -1.43 29.44
C ARG A 60 3.75 -2.41 28.43
N TRP A 61 2.98 -2.89 27.46
CA TRP A 61 3.45 -3.84 26.45
C TRP A 61 3.95 -3.21 25.16
N SER A 62 4.15 -1.88 25.12
CA SER A 62 4.57 -1.17 23.90
C SER A 62 5.81 -1.78 23.24
N ARG A 63 6.79 -2.22 24.05
CA ARG A 63 8.00 -2.91 23.55
C ARG A 63 7.68 -4.27 22.94
N HIS A 64 6.88 -5.10 23.62
CA HIS A 64 6.47 -6.41 23.09
C HIS A 64 5.65 -6.29 21.82
N LEU A 65 4.71 -5.34 21.79
CA LEU A 65 3.94 -5.02 20.61
C LEU A 65 4.84 -4.57 19.46
N SER A 66 5.79 -3.67 19.71
CA SER A 66 6.73 -3.22 18.68
C SER A 66 7.54 -4.38 18.10
N ALA A 67 8.02 -5.31 18.94
CA ALA A 67 8.76 -6.48 18.50
C ALA A 67 7.88 -7.44 17.67
N HIS A 68 6.67 -7.72 18.14
CA HIS A 68 5.70 -8.56 17.43
C HIS A 68 5.35 -7.97 16.05
N LEU A 69 5.07 -6.65 15.98
CA LEU A 69 4.73 -5.97 14.73
C LEU A 69 5.90 -5.94 13.74
N THR A 70 7.13 -5.78 14.24
CA THR A 70 8.35 -5.86 13.42
C THR A 70 8.47 -7.22 12.74
N GLU A 71 8.14 -8.30 13.45
CA GLU A 71 8.19 -9.65 12.90
C GLU A 71 6.98 -9.95 11.99
N ARG A 72 5.78 -9.51 12.37
CA ARG A 72 4.54 -9.68 11.59
C ARG A 72 4.66 -9.05 10.20
N TRP A 73 5.25 -7.86 10.11
CA TRP A 73 5.46 -7.09 8.87
C TRP A 73 6.90 -7.15 8.34
N ASN A 74 7.62 -8.24 8.61
CA ASN A 74 8.93 -8.47 8.06
C ASN A 74 8.84 -8.87 6.57
N ILE A 75 8.96 -7.89 5.67
CA ILE A 75 8.87 -8.09 4.22
C ILE A 75 9.87 -9.12 3.70
N ASN A 76 11.10 -9.13 4.22
CA ASN A 76 12.14 -10.06 3.77
C ASN A 76 11.73 -11.50 4.10
N LYS A 77 11.17 -11.73 5.29
CA LYS A 77 10.65 -13.06 5.66
C LYS A 77 9.51 -13.51 4.73
N LYS A 78 8.58 -12.61 4.40
CA LYS A 78 7.45 -12.91 3.51
C LYS A 78 7.90 -13.20 2.07
N LEU A 79 8.91 -12.48 1.58
CA LEU A 79 9.46 -12.66 0.23
C LEU A 79 10.30 -13.94 0.06
N ARG A 80 10.84 -14.53 1.14
CA ARG A 80 11.67 -15.76 1.07
C ARG A 80 10.97 -16.96 0.41
N ARG A 81 9.63 -16.97 0.39
CA ARG A 81 8.88 -18.00 -0.33
C ARG A 81 9.04 -17.86 -1.86
N PHE A 82 9.22 -16.64 -2.35
CA PHE A 82 9.31 -16.32 -3.78
C PHE A 82 10.74 -16.12 -4.26
N VAL A 83 11.64 -15.64 -3.41
CA VAL A 83 13.01 -15.31 -3.81
C VAL A 83 14.03 -15.76 -2.76
N THR A 84 15.21 -16.14 -3.24
CA THR A 84 16.30 -16.65 -2.42
C THR A 84 16.93 -15.52 -1.60
N ASP A 85 17.13 -14.37 -2.25
CA ASP A 85 17.61 -13.14 -1.62
C ASP A 85 16.56 -12.02 -1.73
N PRO A 86 15.70 -11.86 -0.71
CA PRO A 86 14.71 -10.78 -0.65
C PRO A 86 15.30 -9.37 -0.75
N LYS A 87 16.54 -9.16 -0.31
CA LYS A 87 17.15 -7.81 -0.30
C LYS A 87 17.65 -7.44 -1.69
N ALA A 88 18.32 -8.38 -2.37
CA ALA A 88 18.69 -8.22 -3.77
C ALA A 88 17.45 -8.02 -4.64
N PHE A 89 16.42 -8.84 -4.44
CA PHE A 89 15.15 -8.68 -5.16
C PHE A 89 14.49 -7.32 -4.91
N ARG A 90 14.47 -6.80 -3.67
CA ARG A 90 13.97 -5.45 -3.40
C ARG A 90 14.82 -4.35 -4.04
N SER A 91 16.12 -4.57 -4.20
CA SER A 91 17.00 -3.65 -4.92
C SER A 91 16.62 -3.60 -6.41
N GLU A 92 16.33 -4.75 -7.02
CA GLU A 92 15.77 -4.82 -8.38
C GLU A 92 14.43 -4.08 -8.49
N LEU A 93 13.51 -4.27 -7.52
CA LEU A 93 12.24 -3.53 -7.51
C LEU A 93 12.47 -2.02 -7.50
N GLY A 94 13.43 -1.54 -6.71
CA GLY A 94 13.78 -0.13 -6.63
C GLY A 94 14.47 0.40 -7.89
N TYR A 95 15.30 -0.41 -8.54
CA TYR A 95 16.01 -0.02 -9.76
C TYR A 95 15.08 0.08 -10.97
N TRP A 96 14.06 -0.78 -11.03
CA TRP A 96 13.10 -0.84 -12.14
C TRP A 96 11.78 -0.10 -11.91
N ASP A 97 11.65 0.63 -10.79
CA ASP A 97 10.41 1.27 -10.34
C ASP A 97 9.20 0.31 -10.30
N ALA A 98 9.48 -0.96 -9.95
CA ALA A 98 8.48 -2.01 -9.89
C ALA A 98 7.76 -2.04 -8.53
N LEU A 99 6.46 -2.30 -8.57
CA LEU A 99 5.58 -2.27 -7.41
C LEU A 99 4.98 -3.65 -7.15
N ILE A 100 5.03 -4.14 -5.91
CA ILE A 100 4.27 -5.33 -5.53
C ILE A 100 2.84 -4.93 -5.15
N SER A 101 1.85 -5.70 -5.59
CA SER A 101 0.44 -5.48 -5.22
C SER A 101 -0.36 -6.79 -5.10
N GLY A 102 -1.68 -6.71 -5.22
CA GLY A 102 -2.58 -7.85 -5.25
C GLY A 102 -2.67 -8.61 -3.93
N SER A 103 -2.82 -9.93 -4.01
CA SER A 103 -3.03 -10.78 -2.83
C SER A 103 -1.82 -10.82 -1.91
N PHE A 104 -0.60 -10.69 -2.45
CA PHE A 104 0.60 -10.62 -1.62
C PHE A 104 0.62 -9.37 -0.73
N ALA A 105 0.33 -8.21 -1.30
CA ALA A 105 0.29 -6.97 -0.53
C ALA A 105 -0.84 -6.99 0.51
N LEU A 106 -2.00 -7.55 0.16
CA LEU A 106 -3.11 -7.73 1.11
C LEU A 106 -2.72 -8.62 2.30
N GLN A 107 -2.13 -9.81 2.09
CA GLN A 107 -1.70 -10.67 3.21
C GLN A 107 -0.56 -10.06 4.02
N PHE A 108 0.30 -9.24 3.41
CA PHE A 108 1.37 -8.54 4.12
C PHE A 108 0.75 -7.65 5.20
N PHE A 109 -0.19 -6.78 4.82
CA PHE A 109 -0.87 -5.90 5.77
C PHE A 109 -1.72 -6.66 6.79
N ASP A 110 -2.45 -7.69 6.35
CA ASP A 110 -3.25 -8.52 7.26
C ASP A 110 -2.37 -9.33 8.24
N GLY A 111 -1.10 -9.55 7.89
CA GLY A 111 -0.14 -10.32 8.67
C GLY A 111 -0.36 -11.83 8.61
N VAL A 112 -1.09 -12.32 7.62
CA VAL A 112 -1.38 -13.75 7.42
C VAL A 112 -0.47 -14.36 6.34
N VAL A 113 -0.64 -15.67 6.08
CA VAL A 113 0.01 -16.38 4.97
C VAL A 113 -1.03 -17.23 4.26
N TRP A 114 -1.19 -17.00 2.96
CA TRP A 114 -1.97 -17.84 2.06
C TRP A 114 -1.01 -18.57 1.12
N GLU A 115 -0.84 -19.88 1.33
CA GLU A 115 0.13 -20.70 0.60
C GLU A 115 -0.20 -20.87 -0.89
N GLU A 116 -1.44 -20.59 -1.27
CA GLU A 116 -1.90 -20.55 -2.66
C GLU A 116 -1.75 -19.16 -3.30
N SER A 117 -1.38 -18.13 -2.53
CA SER A 117 -1.26 -16.76 -3.05
C SER A 117 -0.01 -16.57 -3.88
N ASP A 118 -0.16 -15.83 -4.96
CA ASP A 118 0.91 -15.47 -5.88
C ASP A 118 1.58 -14.15 -5.46
N LEU A 119 2.68 -13.81 -6.15
CA LEU A 119 3.32 -12.50 -6.06
C LEU A 119 3.12 -11.73 -7.36
N ASP A 120 2.34 -10.65 -7.30
CA ASP A 120 2.06 -9.77 -8.44
C ASP A 120 2.99 -8.56 -8.40
N ILE A 121 3.74 -8.34 -9.48
CA ILE A 121 4.67 -7.25 -9.65
C ILE A 121 4.24 -6.40 -10.84
N PHE A 122 3.97 -5.12 -10.61
CA PHE A 122 3.58 -4.15 -11.62
C PHE A 122 4.80 -3.34 -12.04
N VAL A 123 5.04 -3.27 -13.35
CA VAL A 123 6.14 -2.50 -13.94
C VAL A 123 5.66 -1.90 -15.26
N GLU A 124 6.18 -0.74 -15.62
CA GLU A 124 5.84 -0.11 -16.89
C GLU A 124 6.39 -0.94 -18.06
N TYR A 125 5.62 -1.02 -19.15
CA TYR A 125 6.02 -1.70 -20.38
C TYR A 125 7.16 -0.94 -21.07
N CYS A 126 8.38 -1.19 -20.61
CA CYS A 126 9.63 -0.70 -21.19
C CYS A 126 10.75 -1.75 -21.01
N GLY A 127 12.01 -1.40 -21.30
CA GLY A 127 13.16 -2.32 -21.16
C GLY A 127 13.29 -2.94 -19.74
N ASN A 128 12.77 -2.25 -18.72
CA ASN A 128 12.83 -2.63 -17.31
C ASN A 128 12.12 -3.97 -17.02
N ALA A 129 10.97 -4.18 -17.66
CA ALA A 129 10.16 -5.38 -17.51
C ALA A 129 10.91 -6.67 -17.88
N ARG A 130 11.63 -6.61 -19.00
CA ARG A 130 12.41 -7.73 -19.52
C ARG A 130 13.54 -8.10 -18.55
N ALA A 131 14.22 -7.11 -18.00
CA ALA A 131 15.32 -7.33 -17.08
C ALA A 131 14.85 -8.02 -15.77
N LEU A 132 13.67 -7.64 -15.25
CA LEU A 132 13.10 -8.31 -14.09
C LEU A 132 12.73 -9.78 -14.39
N GLY A 133 12.18 -10.05 -15.58
CA GLY A 133 11.93 -11.42 -16.04
C GLY A 133 13.21 -12.25 -16.17
N GLU A 134 14.27 -11.66 -16.73
CA GLU A 134 15.61 -12.26 -16.84
C GLU A 134 16.19 -12.54 -15.45
N TYR A 135 16.06 -11.62 -14.48
CA TYR A 135 16.44 -11.85 -13.08
C TYR A 135 15.74 -13.09 -12.49
N LEU A 136 14.42 -13.20 -12.67
CA LEU A 136 13.66 -14.35 -12.14
C LEU A 136 14.12 -15.68 -12.73
N VAL A 137 14.46 -15.70 -14.02
CA VAL A 137 14.93 -16.91 -14.70
C VAL A 137 16.37 -17.25 -14.28
N GLU A 138 17.29 -16.29 -14.37
CA GLU A 138 18.72 -16.52 -14.20
C GLU A 138 19.16 -16.65 -12.75
N LYS A 139 18.56 -15.87 -11.83
CA LYS A 139 18.95 -15.83 -10.42
C LYS A 139 18.06 -16.67 -9.53
N GLU A 140 16.77 -16.72 -9.84
CA GLU A 140 15.77 -17.36 -8.98
C GLU A 140 15.26 -18.70 -9.52
N ASN A 141 15.73 -19.15 -10.69
CA ASN A 141 15.36 -20.43 -11.32
C ASN A 141 13.87 -20.58 -11.65
N TYR A 142 13.19 -19.47 -11.93
CA TYR A 142 11.84 -19.52 -12.48
C TYR A 142 11.82 -19.89 -13.95
N LYS A 143 10.69 -20.44 -14.42
CA LYS A 143 10.42 -20.68 -15.83
C LYS A 143 9.26 -19.79 -16.26
N SER A 144 9.46 -19.04 -17.34
CA SER A 144 8.37 -18.32 -18.00
C SER A 144 7.40 -19.33 -18.62
N VAL A 145 6.11 -19.15 -18.35
CA VAL A 145 5.04 -19.96 -18.90
C VAL A 145 4.03 -19.06 -19.61
N LYS A 146 3.61 -19.47 -20.80
CA LYS A 146 2.47 -18.85 -21.47
C LYS A 146 1.21 -19.45 -20.87
N ILE A 147 0.55 -18.67 -20.03
CA ILE A 147 -0.82 -18.95 -19.61
C ILE A 147 -1.70 -18.04 -20.45
N GLU A 148 -2.73 -18.59 -21.11
CA GLU A 148 -3.78 -17.76 -21.69
C GLU A 148 -4.51 -17.05 -20.55
N SER A 149 -3.99 -15.88 -20.18
CA SER A 149 -4.57 -15.05 -19.13
C SER A 149 -5.91 -14.56 -19.64
N HIS A 150 -6.98 -15.23 -19.21
CA HIS A 150 -8.29 -14.60 -19.21
C HIS A 150 -8.21 -13.51 -18.13
N GLU A 151 -8.03 -12.27 -18.60
CA GLU A 151 -7.97 -10.97 -17.92
C GLU A 151 -8.08 -11.01 -16.38
N ILE A 152 -6.93 -11.16 -15.69
CA ILE A 152 -6.84 -11.23 -14.22
C ILE A 152 -7.25 -9.89 -13.56
N TYR A 153 -7.08 -8.81 -14.30
CA TYR A 153 -7.40 -7.43 -13.94
C TYR A 153 -8.35 -6.87 -15.00
N SER A 154 -9.14 -5.85 -14.67
CA SER A 154 -9.94 -5.13 -15.68
C SER A 154 -9.08 -4.34 -16.68
N MET A 155 -7.75 -4.45 -16.57
CA MET A 155 -6.75 -3.75 -17.37
C MET A 155 -6.31 -4.61 -18.55
N HIS A 156 -6.22 -4.00 -19.73
CA HIS A 156 -5.64 -4.59 -20.94
C HIS A 156 -4.09 -4.66 -20.89
N ASP A 157 -3.55 -5.05 -19.74
CA ASP A 157 -2.12 -5.18 -19.48
C ASP A 157 -1.62 -6.57 -19.86
N LEU A 158 -0.35 -6.66 -20.24
CA LEU A 158 0.27 -7.94 -20.59
C LEU A 158 0.79 -8.60 -19.31
N VAL A 159 0.36 -9.83 -19.04
CA VAL A 159 0.81 -10.57 -17.84
C VAL A 159 1.79 -11.66 -18.25
N GLU A 160 3.02 -11.58 -17.74
CA GLU A 160 4.01 -12.64 -17.86
C GLU A 160 4.02 -13.48 -16.58
N THR A 161 3.83 -14.80 -16.72
CA THR A 161 3.78 -15.69 -15.57
C THR A 161 5.06 -16.51 -15.46
N TYR A 162 5.63 -16.54 -14.25
CA TYR A 162 6.84 -17.25 -13.90
C TYR A 162 6.52 -18.29 -12.83
N ILE A 163 6.85 -19.56 -13.10
CA ILE A 163 6.62 -20.66 -12.16
C ILE A 163 7.94 -21.31 -11.76
N ARG A 164 8.13 -21.54 -10.46
CA ARG A 164 9.23 -22.34 -9.91
C ARG A 164 8.65 -23.52 -9.14
N SER A 165 8.92 -24.71 -9.66
CA SER A 165 8.55 -25.98 -9.02
C SER A 165 9.45 -26.24 -7.81
N CYS A 166 8.87 -26.73 -6.71
CA CYS A 166 9.66 -27.10 -5.54
C CYS A 166 10.51 -28.34 -5.84
N CYS A 167 11.80 -28.27 -5.51
CA CYS A 167 12.69 -29.43 -5.53
C CYS A 167 12.73 -30.04 -4.12
N GLY A 168 11.86 -31.00 -3.81
CA GLY A 168 12.01 -31.85 -2.61
C GLY A 168 10.73 -32.20 -1.85
N GLY A 169 10.15 -33.37 -2.16
CA GLY A 169 9.68 -34.34 -1.16
C GLY A 169 8.38 -34.14 -0.38
N ILE A 170 7.88 -32.92 -0.10
CA ILE A 170 6.67 -32.76 0.71
C ILE A 170 5.76 -31.70 0.10
N GLN A 171 4.91 -32.12 -0.85
CA GLN A 171 3.69 -31.44 -1.33
C GLN A 171 3.61 -29.90 -1.20
N GLU A 172 4.67 -29.18 -1.57
CA GLU A 172 4.68 -27.73 -1.63
C GLU A 172 4.13 -27.30 -2.99
N GLN A 173 3.09 -26.46 -2.96
CA GLN A 173 2.52 -25.86 -4.18
C GLN A 173 3.62 -25.10 -4.93
N PRO A 174 3.66 -25.16 -6.27
CA PRO A 174 4.63 -24.38 -7.03
C PRO A 174 4.47 -22.90 -6.71
N THR A 175 5.59 -22.19 -6.61
CA THR A 175 5.56 -20.74 -6.40
C THR A 175 5.34 -20.04 -7.74
N LYS A 176 4.46 -19.04 -7.75
CA LYS A 176 4.12 -18.27 -8.94
C LYS A 176 4.38 -16.78 -8.71
N ILE A 177 5.07 -16.16 -9.64
CA ILE A 177 5.28 -14.72 -9.74
C ILE A 177 4.65 -14.26 -11.06
N GLN A 178 3.88 -13.18 -11.02
CA GLN A 178 3.28 -12.57 -12.21
C GLN A 178 3.85 -11.16 -12.37
N ILE A 179 4.47 -10.90 -13.52
CA ILE A 179 4.87 -9.56 -13.92
C ILE A 179 3.74 -8.98 -14.77
N VAL A 180 3.08 -7.95 -14.24
CA VAL A 180 2.01 -7.20 -14.90
C VAL A 180 2.62 -5.99 -15.59
N LEU A 181 2.63 -6.03 -16.91
CA LEU A 181 3.21 -5.00 -17.77
C LEU A 181 2.16 -3.94 -18.07
N THR A 182 2.32 -2.82 -17.39
CA THR A 182 1.38 -1.71 -17.44
C THR A 182 1.67 -0.81 -18.63
N LYS A 183 0.62 -0.34 -19.32
CA LYS A 183 0.78 0.61 -20.44
C LYS A 183 1.20 2.02 -20.03
N GLY A 184 1.16 2.32 -18.73
CA GLY A 184 1.47 3.64 -18.16
C GLY A 184 2.07 3.50 -16.77
N ILE A 185 1.85 4.48 -15.90
CA ILE A 185 2.45 4.50 -14.56
C ILE A 185 1.92 3.31 -13.72
N PRO A 186 2.78 2.46 -13.14
CA PRO A 186 2.33 1.28 -12.38
C PRO A 186 1.35 1.58 -11.24
N ILE A 187 1.56 2.70 -10.52
CA ILE A 187 0.64 3.10 -9.44
C ILE A 187 -0.75 3.46 -9.98
N GLN A 188 -0.84 4.05 -11.17
CA GLN A 188 -2.11 4.35 -11.81
C GLN A 188 -2.87 3.07 -12.16
N ALA A 189 -2.16 2.07 -12.71
CA ALA A 189 -2.71 0.76 -13.01
C ALA A 189 -3.28 0.10 -11.75
N ILE A 190 -2.52 0.07 -10.65
CA ILE A 190 -2.99 -0.46 -9.36
C ILE A 190 -4.23 0.28 -8.86
N LEU A 191 -4.23 1.61 -8.86
CA LEU A 191 -5.35 2.41 -8.37
C LEU A 191 -6.65 2.15 -9.15
N ARG A 192 -6.56 1.84 -10.45
CA ARG A 192 -7.73 1.73 -11.34
C ARG A 192 -8.14 0.30 -11.67
N GLY A 193 -7.21 -0.64 -11.59
CA GLY A 193 -7.34 -1.98 -12.19
C GLY A 193 -7.96 -3.05 -11.31
N PHE A 194 -8.05 -2.80 -10.00
CA PHE A 194 -8.63 -3.76 -9.08
C PHE A 194 -10.15 -3.68 -9.03
N TYR A 195 -10.79 -4.83 -8.77
CA TYR A 195 -12.23 -4.94 -8.62
C TYR A 195 -12.74 -4.53 -7.23
N THR A 196 -11.87 -4.43 -6.23
CA THR A 196 -12.30 -4.14 -4.86
C THR A 196 -11.25 -3.43 -4.03
N THR A 197 -11.68 -2.63 -3.04
CA THR A 197 -10.80 -1.81 -2.19
C THR A 197 -9.76 -2.61 -1.42
N ALA A 198 -10.07 -3.86 -1.03
CA ALA A 198 -9.18 -4.71 -0.24
C ALA A 198 -7.82 -4.97 -0.87
N VAL A 199 -7.70 -4.90 -2.19
CA VAL A 199 -6.44 -5.21 -2.91
C VAL A 199 -5.72 -3.97 -3.43
N VAL A 200 -6.21 -2.76 -3.14
CA VAL A 200 -5.51 -1.52 -3.48
C VAL A 200 -4.44 -1.23 -2.41
N ASN A 201 -3.44 -2.11 -2.40
CA ASN A 201 -2.27 -2.04 -1.52
C ASN A 201 -1.02 -2.12 -2.40
N VAL A 202 0.00 -1.36 -2.03
CA VAL A 202 1.24 -1.21 -2.81
C VAL A 202 2.42 -1.44 -1.90
N ILE A 203 3.41 -2.20 -2.35
CA ILE A 203 4.69 -2.36 -1.67
C ILE A 203 5.79 -1.95 -2.64
N THR A 204 6.51 -0.88 -2.30
CA THR A 204 7.73 -0.45 -2.98
C THR A 204 8.94 -1.17 -2.38
N TRP A 205 10.14 -0.86 -2.88
CA TRP A 205 11.38 -1.37 -2.32
C TRP A 205 11.58 -1.02 -0.82
N ASN A 206 11.01 0.09 -0.31
CA ASN A 206 11.23 0.60 1.04
C ASN A 206 9.98 0.90 1.89
N LYS A 207 8.78 0.93 1.30
CA LYS A 207 7.53 1.24 2.01
C LYS A 207 6.37 0.37 1.51
N ALA A 208 5.40 0.16 2.38
CA ALA A 208 4.12 -0.44 2.02
C ALA A 208 3.00 0.57 2.30
N TYR A 209 2.02 0.66 1.39
CA TYR A 209 0.87 1.55 1.46
C TYR A 209 -0.43 0.76 1.31
N SER A 210 -1.38 0.92 2.22
CA SER A 210 -2.76 0.46 2.06
C SER A 210 -3.68 1.66 1.93
N VAL A 211 -4.30 1.83 0.77
CA VAL A 211 -5.08 3.03 0.42
C VAL A 211 -6.41 3.11 1.15
N PHE A 212 -6.97 1.95 1.50
CA PHE A 212 -8.26 1.79 2.17
C PHE A 212 -8.16 0.91 3.44
N PRO A 213 -7.34 1.31 4.42
CA PRO A 213 -6.95 0.41 5.50
C PRO A 213 -8.05 0.21 6.54
N ASP A 214 -8.89 1.22 6.75
CA ASP A 214 -9.96 1.22 7.74
C ASP A 214 -11.07 0.21 7.36
N CYS A 215 -11.62 0.29 6.14
CA CYS A 215 -12.58 -0.70 5.68
C CYS A 215 -11.95 -2.09 5.58
N THR A 216 -10.74 -2.19 5.02
CA THR A 216 -10.11 -3.48 4.73
C THR A 216 -9.68 -4.22 6.00
N PHE A 217 -8.98 -3.57 6.93
CA PHE A 217 -8.32 -4.24 8.05
C PHE A 217 -8.96 -3.99 9.41
N LEU A 218 -9.75 -2.91 9.57
CA LEU A 218 -10.47 -2.66 10.81
C LEU A 218 -11.89 -3.21 10.77
N GLU A 219 -12.60 -3.00 9.66
CA GLU A 219 -14.02 -3.40 9.53
C GLU A 219 -14.21 -4.75 8.81
N ARG A 220 -13.16 -5.30 8.18
CA ARG A 220 -13.25 -6.50 7.32
C ARG A 220 -14.31 -6.34 6.22
N LYS A 221 -14.44 -5.13 5.69
CA LYS A 221 -15.31 -4.78 4.57
C LYS A 221 -14.48 -4.43 3.34
N THR A 222 -15.02 -4.73 2.17
CA THR A 222 -14.41 -4.33 0.90
C THR A 222 -15.47 -3.84 -0.05
N TYR A 223 -15.19 -2.78 -0.78
CA TYR A 223 -16.17 -2.13 -1.66
C TYR A 223 -15.86 -2.38 -3.12
N MET A 224 -16.88 -2.44 -3.97
CA MET A 224 -16.71 -2.66 -5.40
C MET A 224 -16.05 -1.46 -6.07
N LEU A 225 -15.05 -1.73 -6.92
CA LEU A 225 -14.33 -0.75 -7.72
C LEU A 225 -14.60 -0.87 -9.23
N GLN A 226 -15.33 -1.92 -9.61
CA GLN A 226 -15.69 -2.27 -10.99
C GLN A 226 -17.10 -2.86 -10.98
N PRO A 227 -17.81 -2.84 -12.13
CA PRO A 227 -19.11 -3.50 -12.25
C PRO A 227 -18.98 -5.03 -12.06
N LEU A 228 -20.07 -5.67 -11.63
CA LEU A 228 -20.12 -7.14 -11.53
C LEU A 228 -20.07 -7.79 -12.92
N ASP A 229 -19.11 -8.69 -13.08
CA ASP A 229 -19.00 -9.65 -14.19
C ASP A 229 -18.74 -11.06 -13.62
N ASP A 230 -18.74 -12.08 -14.49
CA ASP A 230 -18.53 -13.48 -14.07
C ASP A 230 -17.12 -13.68 -13.46
N TRP A 231 -16.14 -12.88 -13.87
CA TRP A 231 -14.77 -12.92 -13.36
C TRP A 231 -14.70 -12.43 -11.91
N PHE A 232 -15.35 -11.31 -11.62
CA PHE A 232 -15.44 -10.77 -10.27
C PHE A 232 -16.10 -11.77 -9.33
N GLY A 233 -17.05 -12.57 -9.82
CA GLY A 233 -17.66 -13.69 -9.08
C GLY A 233 -16.65 -14.63 -8.41
N ALA A 234 -15.55 -14.99 -9.09
CA ALA A 234 -14.50 -15.83 -8.50
C ALA A 234 -13.71 -15.10 -7.39
N GLN A 235 -13.47 -13.80 -7.57
CA GLN A 235 -12.80 -12.97 -6.56
C GLN A 235 -13.69 -12.77 -5.32
N LEU A 236 -15.00 -12.63 -5.49
CA LEU A 236 -15.97 -12.55 -4.38
C LEU A 236 -15.87 -13.79 -3.48
N VAL A 237 -15.85 -14.99 -4.06
CA VAL A 237 -15.68 -16.24 -3.30
C VAL A 237 -14.34 -16.25 -2.55
N LYS A 238 -13.27 -15.87 -3.23
CA LYS A 238 -11.91 -15.84 -2.66
C LYS A 238 -11.77 -14.88 -1.48
N TYR A 239 -12.30 -13.66 -1.55
CA TYR A 239 -12.17 -12.70 -0.45
C TYR A 239 -13.17 -12.96 0.67
N SER A 240 -14.37 -13.48 0.34
CA SER A 240 -15.33 -13.94 1.34
C SER A 240 -14.78 -15.10 2.18
N SER A 241 -14.13 -16.10 1.55
CA SER A 241 -13.52 -17.22 2.27
C SER A 241 -12.34 -16.80 3.17
N ARG A 242 -11.75 -15.63 2.92
CA ARG A 242 -10.70 -15.02 3.74
C ARG A 242 -11.25 -14.02 4.79
N GLY A 243 -12.57 -13.89 4.89
CA GLY A 243 -13.25 -13.14 5.95
C GLY A 243 -13.67 -11.71 5.59
N TRP A 244 -13.59 -11.29 4.32
CA TRP A 244 -14.07 -9.97 3.90
C TRP A 244 -15.54 -10.00 3.45
N MET A 245 -16.33 -9.07 3.98
CA MET A 245 -17.67 -8.78 3.49
C MET A 245 -17.57 -7.82 2.31
N THR A 246 -18.05 -8.25 1.12
CA THR A 246 -18.08 -7.38 -0.06
C THR A 246 -19.39 -6.60 -0.13
N LEU A 247 -19.28 -5.29 -0.36
CA LEU A 247 -20.39 -4.36 -0.50
C LEU A 247 -20.23 -3.55 -1.78
N GLU A 248 -21.35 -3.11 -2.36
CA GLU A 248 -21.37 -2.30 -3.57
C GLU A 248 -20.81 -0.90 -3.31
N THR A 249 -21.37 -0.19 -2.32
CA THR A 249 -20.97 1.15 -1.89
C THR A 249 -21.23 1.33 -0.39
N GLN A 250 -20.74 2.41 0.22
CA GLN A 250 -20.96 2.67 1.64
C GLN A 250 -22.42 2.99 1.97
N TRP A 251 -22.96 2.31 2.98
CA TRP A 251 -24.20 2.69 3.63
C TRP A 251 -23.96 3.74 4.74
N GLU A 252 -25.01 4.40 5.23
CA GLU A 252 -24.87 5.47 6.25
C GLU A 252 -24.14 5.02 7.53
N GLU A 253 -24.37 3.78 7.96
CA GLU A 253 -23.70 3.18 9.12
C GLU A 253 -22.20 2.95 8.90
N ASP A 254 -21.77 2.78 7.66
CA ASP A 254 -20.38 2.51 7.28
C ASP A 254 -19.55 3.76 7.09
N LYS A 255 -20.19 4.90 6.87
CA LYS A 255 -19.51 6.17 6.66
C LYS A 255 -18.53 6.46 7.79
N LYS A 256 -18.99 6.41 9.04
CA LYS A 256 -18.13 6.76 10.18
C LYS A 256 -16.89 5.88 10.33
N PRO A 257 -16.94 4.54 10.20
CA PRO A 257 -15.75 3.72 10.33
C PRO A 257 -14.85 3.68 9.08
N THR A 258 -15.30 4.17 7.92
CA THR A 258 -14.57 4.01 6.64
C THR A 258 -14.28 5.36 5.95
N HIS A 259 -13.56 6.22 6.66
CA HIS A 259 -13.15 7.55 6.21
C HIS A 259 -12.26 7.55 4.96
N SER A 260 -11.51 6.48 4.69
CA SER A 260 -10.68 6.39 3.47
C SER A 260 -11.51 6.49 2.18
N LEU A 261 -12.80 6.16 2.20
CA LEU A 261 -13.69 6.33 1.05
C LEU A 261 -14.39 7.70 1.03
N GLN A 262 -14.21 8.50 2.09
CA GLN A 262 -14.79 9.83 2.24
C GLN A 262 -13.81 10.89 1.76
N GLY A 263 -13.82 11.16 0.47
CA GLY A 263 -12.98 12.21 -0.10
C GLY A 263 -13.10 12.22 -1.61
N THR A 264 -13.27 13.40 -2.19
CA THR A 264 -13.27 13.57 -3.64
C THR A 264 -11.86 13.59 -4.21
N GLN A 265 -10.84 13.84 -3.39
CA GLN A 265 -9.44 13.83 -3.80
C GLN A 265 -8.58 13.24 -2.66
N ARG A 266 -7.85 12.19 -2.99
CA ARG A 266 -6.93 11.45 -2.12
C ARG A 266 -5.55 11.39 -2.77
N ARG A 267 -4.53 11.03 -2.00
CA ARG A 267 -3.20 10.66 -2.51
C ARG A 267 -2.68 9.44 -1.76
N VAL A 268 -1.80 8.67 -2.40
CA VAL A 268 -1.29 7.43 -1.78
C VAL A 268 -0.56 7.70 -0.45
N GLY A 269 0.03 8.88 -0.24
CA GLY A 269 0.73 9.22 1.01
C GLY A 269 -0.07 10.05 2.02
N ASP A 270 -1.39 10.18 1.90
CA ASP A 270 -2.21 10.97 2.83
C ASP A 270 -2.47 10.28 4.18
N SER A 271 -3.10 11.01 5.10
CA SER A 271 -3.41 10.58 6.47
C SER A 271 -4.35 9.36 6.53
N HIS A 272 -5.08 9.12 5.45
CA HIS A 272 -6.06 8.05 5.31
C HIS A 272 -5.44 6.76 4.75
N THR A 273 -4.16 6.80 4.37
CA THR A 273 -3.40 5.64 3.90
C THR A 273 -2.54 5.08 5.03
N TRP A 274 -2.63 3.78 5.26
CA TRP A 274 -1.75 3.12 6.22
C TRP A 274 -0.40 2.83 5.56
N THR A 275 0.63 3.53 6.04
CA THR A 275 2.01 3.38 5.57
C THR A 275 2.87 2.61 6.57
N ILE A 276 3.63 1.63 6.09
CA ILE A 276 4.65 0.90 6.87
C ILE A 276 6.01 1.12 6.22
N ALA A 277 6.96 1.72 6.95
CA ALA A 277 8.35 1.78 6.54
C ALA A 277 9.00 0.40 6.68
N LEU A 278 9.70 -0.05 5.64
CA LEU A 278 10.36 -1.34 5.59
C LEU A 278 11.83 -1.18 5.98
N ASN A 279 12.41 -2.21 6.61
CA ASN A 279 13.85 -2.22 6.87
C ASN A 279 14.63 -2.26 5.53
N THR A 280 15.52 -1.29 5.31
CA THR A 280 16.34 -1.15 4.10
C THR A 280 17.80 -1.56 4.31
N ASP A 281 18.14 -2.20 5.43
CA ASP A 281 19.50 -2.62 5.73
C ASP A 281 19.98 -3.64 4.68
N GLY A 282 20.98 -3.25 3.89
CA GLY A 282 21.51 -4.07 2.80
C GLY A 282 20.60 -4.18 1.57
N VAL A 283 19.70 -3.20 1.38
CA VAL A 283 18.94 -3.00 0.14
C VAL A 283 19.51 -1.76 -0.56
N GLU A 284 19.78 -1.85 -1.86
CA GLU A 284 20.25 -0.70 -2.62
C GLU A 284 19.14 0.36 -2.73
N THR A 285 19.52 1.63 -2.63
CA THR A 285 18.57 2.74 -2.64
C THR A 285 18.13 3.03 -4.07
N SER A 286 16.82 3.09 -4.29
CA SER A 286 16.27 3.54 -5.58
C SER A 286 16.63 5.00 -5.86
N LEU A 287 16.79 5.33 -7.14
CA LEU A 287 16.91 6.71 -7.59
C LEU A 287 15.58 7.46 -7.48
N THR A 288 14.46 6.75 -7.48
CA THR A 288 13.11 7.31 -7.42
C THR A 288 12.71 7.60 -5.97
N PRO A 289 12.46 8.89 -5.63
CA PRO A 289 12.10 9.26 -4.26
C PRO A 289 10.67 8.84 -3.90
N ASP A 290 10.43 8.66 -2.60
CA ASP A 290 9.13 8.23 -2.07
C ASP A 290 7.98 9.16 -2.46
N TYR A 291 8.24 10.46 -2.61
CA TYR A 291 7.22 11.44 -2.97
C TYR A 291 6.59 11.15 -4.34
N VAL A 292 7.26 10.41 -5.23
CA VAL A 292 6.68 10.03 -6.54
C VAL A 292 5.44 9.16 -6.33
N ILE A 293 5.52 8.21 -5.39
CA ILE A 293 4.38 7.38 -4.99
C ILE A 293 3.44 8.17 -4.08
N GLU A 294 3.96 8.84 -3.05
CA GLU A 294 3.13 9.50 -2.01
C GLU A 294 2.29 10.68 -2.54
N TYR A 295 2.66 11.26 -3.69
CA TYR A 295 1.93 12.33 -4.38
C TYR A 295 1.19 11.85 -5.64
N ALA A 296 1.10 10.54 -5.87
CA ALA A 296 0.13 9.97 -6.78
C ALA A 296 -1.28 10.26 -6.25
N CYS A 297 -1.96 11.24 -6.86
CA CYS A 297 -3.29 11.69 -6.48
C CYS A 297 -4.35 10.96 -7.32
N PHE A 298 -5.51 10.75 -6.72
CA PHE A 298 -6.67 10.11 -7.35
C PHE A 298 -7.96 10.60 -6.71
N SER A 299 -9.09 10.39 -7.38
CA SER A 299 -10.43 10.64 -6.83
C SER A 299 -11.22 9.35 -6.75
N ILE A 300 -12.09 9.25 -5.75
CA ILE A 300 -13.03 8.14 -5.58
C ILE A 300 -14.42 8.70 -5.82
N GLU A 301 -15.18 8.09 -6.72
CA GLU A 301 -16.48 8.60 -7.14
C GLU A 301 -17.52 7.48 -7.09
N ASN A 302 -18.64 7.72 -6.42
CA ASN A 302 -19.78 6.81 -6.45
C ASN A 302 -20.53 6.97 -7.79
N THR A 303 -20.73 5.88 -8.52
CA THR A 303 -21.38 5.91 -9.84
C THR A 303 -22.85 6.31 -9.81
N GLU A 304 -23.58 6.10 -8.70
CA GLU A 304 -24.97 6.57 -8.55
C GLU A 304 -25.05 8.09 -8.61
N LEU A 305 -24.10 8.77 -7.96
CA LEU A 305 -24.06 10.23 -7.92
C LEU A 305 -23.76 10.84 -9.30
N ARG A 306 -23.15 10.08 -10.22
CA ARG A 306 -22.86 10.53 -11.58
C ARG A 306 -24.06 10.43 -12.54
N GLN A 307 -25.21 9.91 -12.10
CA GLN A 307 -26.38 9.65 -12.98
C GLN A 307 -26.00 8.91 -14.27
N ILE A 308 -24.95 8.07 -14.22
CA ILE A 308 -24.57 7.26 -15.38
C ILE A 308 -25.77 6.38 -15.67
N PRO A 309 -26.31 6.34 -16.91
CA PRO A 309 -27.42 5.46 -17.23
C PRO A 309 -26.98 4.03 -16.93
N ILE A 310 -27.47 3.46 -15.82
CA ILE A 310 -27.27 2.05 -15.50
C ILE A 310 -28.08 1.31 -16.57
N THR A 311 -27.42 0.96 -17.66
CA THR A 311 -28.02 0.06 -18.65
C THR A 311 -28.34 -1.25 -17.94
N ASN A 312 -29.38 -1.97 -18.36
CA ASN A 312 -29.78 -3.25 -17.76
C ASN A 312 -28.65 -4.32 -17.70
N ALA A 313 -27.50 -4.08 -18.36
CA ALA A 313 -26.30 -4.91 -18.30
C ALA A 313 -25.42 -4.65 -17.06
N GLN A 314 -25.50 -3.48 -16.42
CA GLN A 314 -24.70 -3.13 -15.24
C GLN A 314 -25.48 -3.44 -13.96
N ARG A 315 -24.96 -4.39 -13.15
CA ARG A 315 -25.66 -4.94 -11.97
C ARG A 315 -25.43 -4.10 -10.70
N GLY A 316 -25.81 -2.82 -10.72
CA GLY A 316 -25.81 -1.96 -9.53
C GLY A 316 -24.62 -1.00 -9.42
N PRO A 317 -24.52 -0.25 -8.31
CA PRO A 317 -23.53 0.81 -8.13
C PRO A 317 -22.15 0.29 -7.72
N TRP A 318 -21.12 1.11 -7.92
CA TRP A 318 -19.76 0.85 -7.46
C TRP A 318 -19.00 2.17 -7.30
N TYR A 319 -17.81 2.11 -6.71
CA TYR A 319 -16.88 3.24 -6.71
C TYR A 319 -15.98 3.19 -7.94
N ASN A 320 -15.79 4.31 -8.61
CA ASN A 320 -14.81 4.45 -9.67
C ASN A 320 -13.62 5.26 -9.14
N ILE A 321 -12.41 4.74 -9.30
CA ILE A 321 -11.18 5.48 -9.01
C ILE A 321 -10.70 6.14 -10.29
N CYS A 322 -10.60 7.48 -10.29
CA CYS A 322 -9.97 8.24 -11.37
C CYS A 322 -8.57 8.66 -10.95
N ALA A 323 -7.57 8.29 -11.75
CA ALA A 323 -6.20 8.74 -11.64
C ALA A 323 -5.70 9.05 -13.05
N VAL A 324 -5.47 10.32 -13.36
CA VAL A 324 -5.06 10.79 -14.70
C VAL A 324 -3.57 11.13 -14.69
N ASP A 325 -2.87 10.82 -15.78
CA ASP A 325 -1.43 11.08 -15.91
C ASP A 325 -1.14 12.57 -15.93
N PHE A 326 -0.10 12.95 -15.19
CA PHE A 326 0.46 14.28 -15.15
C PHE A 326 1.95 14.21 -15.49
N GLU A 327 2.34 15.00 -16.49
CA GLU A 327 3.71 15.05 -16.99
C GLU A 327 4.10 16.51 -17.27
N SER A 328 5.39 16.82 -17.12
CA SER A 328 5.92 18.15 -17.43
C SER A 328 7.40 18.04 -17.79
N CYS A 329 7.88 18.87 -18.72
CA CYS A 329 9.28 18.88 -19.14
C CYS A 329 10.27 19.26 -18.02
N VAL A 330 9.78 19.84 -16.94
CA VAL A 330 10.59 20.24 -15.77
C VAL A 330 10.34 19.32 -14.56
N LEU A 331 9.78 18.13 -14.80
CA LEU A 331 9.69 17.02 -13.85
C LEU A 331 10.39 15.79 -14.45
N ASN A 332 11.19 15.10 -13.65
CA ASN A 332 11.81 13.82 -14.01
C ASN A 332 10.82 12.66 -13.94
N TYR A 333 9.81 12.78 -13.07
CA TYR A 333 8.85 11.71 -12.82
C TYR A 333 7.46 12.07 -13.31
N ARG A 334 6.69 11.04 -13.62
CA ARG A 334 5.27 11.15 -13.93
C ARG A 334 4.45 10.99 -12.65
N TYR A 335 3.39 11.76 -12.54
CA TYR A 335 2.49 11.74 -11.39
C TYR A 335 1.06 11.44 -11.84
N THR A 336 0.17 11.20 -10.89
CA THR A 336 -1.27 11.10 -11.17
C THR A 336 -2.05 12.18 -10.46
N TYR A 337 -3.20 12.58 -11.03
CA TYR A 337 -4.12 13.52 -10.42
C TYR A 337 -5.60 13.12 -10.52
N ALA A 338 -6.39 13.66 -9.59
CA ALA A 338 -7.84 13.55 -9.57
C ALA A 338 -8.46 14.45 -10.66
N GLN A 339 -9.29 13.88 -11.54
CA GLN A 339 -9.92 14.64 -12.64
C GLN A 339 -11.05 15.59 -12.17
N SER A 340 -11.45 15.55 -10.89
CA SER A 340 -12.59 16.32 -10.40
C SER A 340 -12.17 17.61 -9.69
N THR A 341 -12.72 18.73 -10.20
CA THR A 341 -12.67 20.12 -9.72
C THR A 341 -11.56 21.02 -10.26
N GLU A 342 -11.96 22.25 -10.63
CA GLU A 342 -11.09 23.36 -11.08
C GLU A 342 -10.03 23.76 -10.05
N ASN A 343 -10.18 23.32 -8.79
CA ASN A 343 -9.32 23.67 -7.67
C ASN A 343 -8.24 22.63 -7.35
N SER A 344 -8.06 21.56 -8.13
CA SER A 344 -7.06 20.54 -7.81
C SER A 344 -5.62 21.08 -7.84
N PHE A 345 -4.77 20.56 -6.95
CA PHE A 345 -3.35 20.92 -6.85
C PHE A 345 -2.63 20.84 -8.20
N TRP A 346 -2.77 19.70 -8.89
CA TRP A 346 -2.08 19.45 -10.15
C TRP A 346 -2.56 20.32 -11.30
N ILE A 347 -3.84 20.73 -11.29
CA ILE A 347 -4.31 21.76 -12.21
C ILE A 347 -3.52 23.04 -11.92
N GLN A 348 -3.62 23.64 -10.73
CA GLN A 348 -2.92 24.89 -10.42
C GLN A 348 -1.40 24.82 -10.67
N MET A 349 -0.80 23.66 -10.40
CA MET A 349 0.62 23.43 -10.66
C MET A 349 0.97 23.38 -12.14
N GLY A 350 0.07 22.92 -13.01
CA GLY A 350 0.26 22.92 -14.46
C GLY A 350 0.71 24.29 -14.99
N ALA A 351 -0.03 25.37 -14.69
CA ALA A 351 0.36 26.73 -15.11
C ALA A 351 1.76 27.13 -14.64
N ARG A 352 2.09 26.81 -13.40
CA ARG A 352 3.39 27.16 -12.82
C ARG A 352 4.51 26.38 -13.50
N LEU A 353 4.33 25.07 -13.69
CA LEU A 353 5.29 24.20 -14.36
C LEU A 353 5.45 24.55 -15.84
N ASP A 354 4.38 24.96 -16.53
CA ASP A 354 4.44 25.48 -17.89
C ASP A 354 5.29 26.76 -17.97
N ASN A 355 5.11 27.69 -17.04
CA ASN A 355 5.91 28.91 -16.99
C ASN A 355 7.38 28.62 -16.66
N LEU A 356 7.67 27.67 -15.78
CA LEU A 356 9.03 27.21 -15.51
C LEU A 356 9.65 26.55 -16.73
N THR A 357 8.90 25.72 -17.45
CA THR A 357 9.32 25.13 -18.73
C THR A 357 9.69 26.21 -19.75
N LYS A 358 8.88 27.26 -19.88
CA LYS A 358 9.21 28.40 -20.76
C LYS A 358 10.52 29.07 -20.37
N ILE A 359 10.75 29.27 -19.07
CA ILE A 359 12.00 29.86 -18.55
C ILE A 359 13.19 28.96 -18.91
N GLU A 360 13.09 27.65 -18.72
CA GLU A 360 14.17 26.71 -19.07
C GLU A 360 14.44 26.67 -20.57
N ILE A 361 13.41 26.72 -21.42
CA ILE A 361 13.58 26.79 -22.88
C ILE A 361 14.26 28.11 -23.29
N LEU A 362 13.88 29.24 -22.70
CA LEU A 362 14.51 30.54 -23.01
C LEU A 362 15.99 30.62 -22.62
N LYS A 363 16.47 29.77 -21.71
CA LYS A 363 17.91 29.65 -21.40
C LYS A 363 18.70 28.96 -22.51
N MET A 364 18.03 28.18 -23.37
CA MET A 364 18.68 27.46 -24.47
C MET A 364 19.08 28.42 -25.60
N PRO A 365 20.18 28.16 -26.33
CA PRO A 365 20.48 28.84 -27.59
C PRO A 365 19.28 28.79 -28.54
N VAL A 366 19.00 29.89 -29.24
CA VAL A 366 17.79 30.04 -30.07
C VAL A 366 17.67 28.93 -31.13
N ASP A 367 18.79 28.50 -31.69
CA ASP A 367 18.89 27.40 -32.67
C ASP A 367 18.65 26.01 -32.07
N LYS A 368 18.70 25.89 -30.75
CA LYS A 368 18.44 24.66 -29.97
C LYS A 368 17.07 24.63 -29.32
N GLN A 369 16.32 25.74 -29.36
CA GLN A 369 14.98 25.79 -28.78
C GLN A 369 14.01 24.92 -29.59
N PRO A 370 13.13 24.14 -28.92
CA PRO A 370 12.20 23.28 -29.61
C PRO A 370 11.21 24.06 -30.47
N ALA A 371 10.90 23.55 -31.67
CA ALA A 371 10.03 24.20 -32.64
C ALA A 371 8.61 24.50 -32.11
N PHE A 372 8.12 23.70 -31.16
CA PHE A 372 6.80 23.90 -30.54
C PHE A 372 6.76 25.08 -29.56
N PHE A 373 7.92 25.62 -29.15
CA PHE A 373 8.01 26.74 -28.21
C PHE A 373 7.51 28.07 -28.83
N PHE A 374 7.60 28.20 -30.15
CA PHE A 374 7.08 29.34 -30.91
C PHE A 374 5.90 28.90 -31.79
N PRO A 375 4.70 28.66 -31.24
CA PRO A 375 3.55 28.40 -32.07
C PRO A 375 3.30 29.65 -32.93
N ALA A 376 3.29 29.48 -34.26
CA ALA A 376 3.22 30.56 -35.26
C ALA A 376 1.97 31.46 -35.18
N HIS A 377 1.10 31.29 -34.18
CA HIS A 377 -0.23 31.92 -34.10
C HIS A 377 -0.59 32.52 -32.73
N GLY A 378 0.37 32.76 -31.83
CA GLY A 378 0.12 33.56 -30.62
C GLY A 378 -0.89 32.95 -29.62
N MET A 379 -1.18 31.65 -29.71
CA MET A 379 -1.94 30.93 -28.70
C MET A 379 -1.00 30.58 -27.55
N GLY A 380 -1.20 31.23 -26.40
CA GLY A 380 -0.53 30.84 -25.16
C GLY A 380 -0.83 29.38 -24.83
N LEU A 381 0.16 28.72 -24.22
CA LEU A 381 0.07 27.32 -23.79
C LEU A 381 -1.20 27.12 -22.96
N LYS A 382 -2.13 26.28 -23.42
CA LYS A 382 -3.25 25.90 -22.56
C LYS A 382 -2.77 24.82 -21.61
N PHE A 383 -3.23 24.88 -20.36
CA PHE A 383 -3.12 23.78 -19.41
C PHE A 383 -3.50 22.48 -20.12
N GLY A 384 -2.73 21.41 -19.91
CA GLY A 384 -3.10 20.13 -20.50
C GLY A 384 -2.56 19.87 -21.91
N GLU A 385 -2.05 20.87 -22.65
CA GLU A 385 -1.67 20.67 -24.06
C GLU A 385 -0.30 20.01 -24.27
N TYR A 386 0.59 20.01 -23.27
CA TYR A 386 1.82 19.21 -23.29
C TYR A 386 1.64 17.76 -22.87
N HIS A 387 0.49 17.40 -22.30
CA HIS A 387 0.22 16.08 -21.71
C HIS A 387 0.09 14.94 -22.74
N LYS A 388 0.41 15.17 -24.02
CA LYS A 388 0.15 14.19 -25.08
C LYS A 388 1.24 14.02 -26.12
N ASN A 389 2.32 14.78 -26.06
CA ASN A 389 3.40 14.65 -27.00
C ASN A 389 4.71 14.55 -26.21
N ASN A 390 5.31 13.36 -26.25
CA ASN A 390 6.73 13.13 -26.03
C ASN A 390 7.52 14.02 -26.99
N TYR A 391 7.67 15.29 -26.65
CA TYR A 391 8.64 16.11 -27.33
C TYR A 391 9.99 15.73 -26.74
N GLU A 392 10.60 14.69 -27.32
CA GLU A 392 11.99 14.37 -27.06
C GLU A 392 12.84 15.52 -27.59
N PHE A 393 13.38 16.33 -26.68
CA PHE A 393 14.41 17.31 -26.99
C PHE A 393 15.54 17.20 -25.96
N GLU A 394 16.76 17.45 -26.41
CA GLU A 394 17.92 17.42 -25.53
C GLU A 394 17.84 18.60 -24.56
N THR A 395 17.79 18.31 -23.27
CA THR A 395 17.90 19.31 -22.23
C THR A 395 19.34 19.81 -22.12
N THR A 396 19.51 21.04 -21.62
CA THR A 396 20.85 21.59 -21.36
C THR A 396 21.36 21.18 -19.99
N SER A 397 22.67 21.25 -19.75
CA SER A 397 23.24 20.97 -18.43
C SER A 397 22.76 21.91 -17.31
N SER A 398 22.16 23.05 -17.67
CA SER A 398 21.55 24.01 -16.73
C SER A 398 20.06 23.80 -16.52
N TRP A 399 19.45 22.78 -17.14
CA TRP A 399 18.03 22.48 -17.01
C TRP A 399 17.69 22.11 -15.57
N VAL A 400 16.66 22.75 -15.02
CA VAL A 400 16.23 22.53 -13.64
C VAL A 400 14.97 21.66 -13.62
N PHE A 401 15.01 20.60 -12.82
CA PHE A 401 13.86 19.78 -12.47
C PHE A 401 13.34 20.16 -11.08
N TYR A 402 12.02 20.09 -10.88
CA TYR A 402 11.34 20.62 -9.69
C TYR A 402 10.58 19.55 -8.88
N ASP A 403 10.86 18.27 -9.11
CA ASP A 403 10.22 17.17 -8.38
C ASP A 403 10.36 17.30 -6.85
N ASP A 404 11.53 17.74 -6.38
CA ASP A 404 11.84 17.96 -4.97
C ASP A 404 10.99 19.09 -4.34
N GLN A 405 10.42 19.98 -5.16
CA GLN A 405 9.56 21.07 -4.72
C GLN A 405 8.09 20.67 -4.60
N ILE A 406 7.67 19.55 -5.22
CA ILE A 406 6.27 19.09 -5.22
C ILE A 406 5.71 18.96 -3.80
N PRO A 407 6.40 18.32 -2.83
CA PRO A 407 5.89 18.22 -1.47
C PRO A 407 5.61 19.56 -0.80
N LYS A 408 6.55 20.50 -0.95
CA LYS A 408 6.47 21.85 -0.37
C LYS A 408 5.36 22.68 -1.01
N TRP A 409 5.22 22.61 -2.34
CA TRP A 409 4.17 23.31 -3.06
C TRP A 409 2.79 22.77 -2.70
N HIS A 410 2.66 21.47 -2.54
CA HIS A 410 1.41 20.85 -2.11
C HIS A 410 1.03 21.27 -0.68
N GLU A 411 1.98 21.29 0.26
CA GLU A 411 1.73 21.77 1.62
C GLU A 411 1.26 23.24 1.64
N THR A 412 1.92 24.09 0.85
CA THR A 412 1.53 25.49 0.69
C THR A 412 0.12 25.61 0.09
N TRP A 413 -0.18 24.83 -0.95
CA TRP A 413 -1.50 24.80 -1.59
C TRP A 413 -2.59 24.36 -0.61
N ARG A 414 -2.35 23.31 0.21
CA ARG A 414 -3.29 22.89 1.25
C ARG A 414 -3.57 23.99 2.26
N GLY A 415 -2.52 24.67 2.74
CA GLY A 415 -2.64 25.77 3.69
C GLY A 415 -3.46 26.95 3.16
N ILE A 416 -3.34 27.26 1.86
CA ILE A 416 -4.15 28.31 1.21
C ILE A 416 -5.62 27.91 1.11
N ASN A 417 -5.90 26.62 0.88
CA ASN A 417 -7.26 26.11 0.65
C ASN A 417 -7.95 25.60 1.93
N ASN A 418 -7.31 25.72 3.11
CA ASN A 418 -7.81 25.22 4.40
C ASN A 418 -8.24 23.75 4.35
N LEU A 419 -7.45 22.91 3.68
CA LEU A 419 -7.70 21.47 3.58
C LEU A 419 -6.99 20.75 4.74
N ASP A 420 -7.75 19.99 5.54
CA ASP A 420 -7.21 19.08 6.56
C ASP A 420 -6.51 17.88 5.89
N GLU A 421 -5.57 17.24 6.61
CA GLU A 421 -4.75 16.13 6.09
C GLU A 421 -5.52 14.84 5.79
#